data_AF-A0A946X038-F1
#
_entry.id   AF-A0A946X038-F1
#
_cell.length_a   1.000
_cell.length_b   1.000
_cell.length_c   1.000
_cell.angle_alpha   90.00
_cell.angle_beta   90.00
_cell.angle_gamma   90.00
#
_symmetry.space_group_name_H-M   'P 1'
#
loop_
_entity.id
_entity.type
_entity.pdbx_description
1 polymer ?
#
loop_
_entity_poly.entity_id
_entity_poly.type
_entity_poly.pdbx_seq_one_letter_code
_entity_poly.pdbx_strand_id
1 'polypeptide(L)'
;MRNFIKKLEEKRTLTKIKKLSDKQKDLILIKAITEFGDLAIYKVVNGSHGLTLHAYADSPKDATLLRRMIPLWWNGLFTMVIYINTPDEEE
;
A
#
# COMPACT_ATOMS: atom_id res chain seq x y z
N MET A 1 0.41 -34.99 16.20
CA MET A 1 1.05 -33.65 16.31
C MET A 1 1.88 -33.22 15.10
N ARG A 2 2.52 -34.11 14.34
CA ARG A 2 3.34 -33.72 13.17
C ARG A 2 2.58 -33.01 12.03
N ASN A 3 1.29 -33.30 11.87
CA ASN A 3 0.47 -32.68 10.81
C ASN A 3 0.10 -31.22 11.09
N PHE A 4 0.01 -30.79 12.36
CA PHE A 4 -0.28 -29.39 12.70
C PHE A 4 0.93 -28.49 12.43
N ILE A 5 2.15 -28.98 12.69
CA ILE A 5 3.40 -28.25 12.44
C ILE A 5 3.61 -28.07 10.94
N LYS A 6 3.43 -29.12 10.14
CA LYS A 6 3.48 -29.02 8.67
C LYS A 6 2.46 -28.03 8.10
N LYS A 7 1.23 -28.03 8.63
CA LYS A 7 0.17 -27.09 8.20
C LYS A 7 0.47 -25.63 8.59
N LEU A 8 1.21 -25.43 9.69
CA LEU A 8 1.71 -24.12 10.12
C LEU A 8 2.90 -23.65 9.28
N GLU A 9 3.80 -24.56 8.88
CA GLU A 9 4.88 -24.26 7.93
C GLU A 9 4.35 -23.98 6.51
N GLU A 10 3.33 -24.70 6.05
CA GLU A 10 2.62 -24.38 4.80
C GLU A 10 1.97 -22.99 4.88
N LYS A 11 1.35 -22.63 6.00
CA LYS A 11 0.82 -21.27 6.20
C LYS A 11 1.91 -20.19 6.31
N ARG A 12 3.08 -20.50 6.88
CA ARG A 12 4.24 -19.59 6.91
C ARG A 12 4.91 -19.47 5.54
N THR A 13 4.84 -20.48 4.68
CA THR A 13 5.35 -20.43 3.31
C THR A 13 4.35 -19.88 2.29
N LEU A 14 3.08 -19.69 2.69
CA LEU A 14 2.15 -18.78 1.98
C LEU A 14 2.56 -17.31 2.11
N THR A 15 3.48 -16.98 3.02
CA THR A 15 4.34 -15.78 2.94
C THR A 15 5.45 -15.95 1.88
N LYS A 16 5.21 -16.72 0.82
CA LYS A 16 5.83 -16.45 -0.47
C LYS A 16 5.37 -15.05 -0.84
N ILE A 17 6.19 -14.06 -0.46
CA ILE A 17 6.08 -12.67 -0.86
C ILE A 17 5.83 -12.72 -2.36
N LYS A 18 4.58 -12.48 -2.78
CA LYS A 18 4.22 -12.45 -4.19
C LYS A 18 4.86 -11.19 -4.72
N LYS A 19 6.13 -11.31 -5.12
CA LYS A 19 6.93 -10.20 -5.61
C LYS A 19 6.30 -9.81 -6.94
N LEU A 20 5.49 -8.75 -6.93
CA LEU A 20 4.98 -8.16 -8.16
C LEU A 20 6.18 -7.82 -9.04
N SER A 21 6.13 -8.24 -10.30
CA SER A 21 7.08 -7.77 -11.31
C SER A 21 6.96 -6.25 -11.41
N ASP A 22 8.05 -5.54 -11.71
CA ASP A 22 8.02 -4.08 -11.74
C ASP A 22 6.98 -3.55 -12.73
N LYS A 23 6.77 -4.23 -13.86
CA LYS A 23 5.67 -3.92 -14.80
C LYS A 23 4.27 -3.98 -14.17
N GLN A 24 4.04 -4.91 -13.26
CA GLN A 24 2.74 -5.03 -12.58
C GLN A 24 2.56 -3.91 -11.55
N LYS A 25 3.64 -3.49 -10.88
CA LYS A 25 3.59 -2.32 -9.99
C LYS A 25 3.27 -1.06 -10.79
N ASP A 26 3.91 -0.87 -11.94
CA ASP A 26 3.69 0.29 -12.80
C ASP A 26 2.22 0.35 -13.27
N LEU A 27 1.65 -0.78 -13.71
CA LEU A 27 0.23 -0.85 -14.07
C LEU A 27 -0.70 -0.49 -12.90
N ILE A 28 -0.38 -0.95 -11.70
CA ILE A 28 -1.14 -0.63 -10.48
C ILE A 28 -1.02 0.86 -10.15
N LEU A 29 0.17 1.44 -10.29
CA LEU A 29 0.41 2.87 -10.04
C LEU A 29 -0.34 3.75 -11.04
N ILE A 30 -0.27 3.42 -12.33
CA ILE A 30 -1.02 4.14 -13.38
C ILE A 30 -2.53 4.07 -13.09
N LYS A 31 -3.03 2.91 -12.69
CA LYS A 31 -4.44 2.73 -12.35
C LYS A 31 -4.83 3.54 -11.11
N ALA A 32 -3.97 3.58 -10.08
CA ALA A 32 -4.21 4.39 -8.88
C ALA A 32 -4.28 5.89 -9.21
N ILE A 33 -3.36 6.39 -10.03
CA ILE A 33 -3.35 7.79 -10.49
C ILE A 33 -4.62 8.09 -11.31
N THR A 34 -5.07 7.15 -12.15
CA THR A 34 -6.27 7.33 -12.97
C THR A 34 -7.55 7.37 -12.12
N GLU A 35 -7.64 6.55 -11.06
CA GLU A 35 -8.85 6.46 -10.21
C GLU A 35 -8.90 7.52 -9.11
N PHE A 36 -7.77 7.83 -8.48
CA PHE A 36 -7.70 8.70 -7.29
C PHE A 36 -7.11 10.08 -7.58
N GLY A 37 -6.65 10.31 -8.81
CA GLY A 37 -6.08 11.59 -9.25
C GLY A 37 -4.64 11.80 -8.80
N ASP A 38 -4.11 12.98 -9.11
CA ASP A 38 -2.74 13.41 -8.82
C ASP A 38 -2.55 14.00 -7.41
N LEU A 39 -3.55 13.85 -6.54
CA LEU A 39 -3.58 14.39 -5.17
C LEU A 39 -2.52 13.78 -4.23
N ALA A 40 -1.83 12.72 -4.66
CA ALA A 40 -0.80 12.05 -3.91
C ALA A 40 0.21 11.34 -4.80
N ILE A 41 1.40 11.15 -4.25
CA ILE A 41 2.39 10.23 -4.81
C ILE A 41 2.04 8.81 -4.36
N TYR A 42 1.82 7.92 -5.31
CA TYR A 42 1.50 6.52 -5.03
C TYR A 42 2.75 5.65 -5.05
N LYS A 43 2.85 4.71 -4.11
CA LYS A 43 3.93 3.73 -4.05
C LYS A 43 3.41 2.39 -3.56
N VAL A 44 3.76 1.31 -4.25
CA VAL A 44 3.48 -0.04 -3.76
C VAL A 44 4.68 -0.51 -2.92
N VAL A 45 4.43 -0.80 -1.65
CA VAL A 45 5.43 -1.29 -0.70
C VAL A 45 4.99 -2.61 -0.09
N ASN A 46 5.94 -3.35 0.47
CA ASN A 46 5.62 -4.56 1.22
C ASN A 46 5.58 -4.22 2.71
N GLY A 47 4.38 -4.17 3.30
CA GLY A 47 4.15 -3.92 4.71
C GLY A 47 3.89 -5.19 5.51
N SER A 48 3.55 -5.03 6.79
CA SER A 48 3.19 -6.13 7.70
C SER A 48 1.96 -6.92 7.26
N HIS A 49 1.07 -6.29 6.49
CA HIS A 49 -0.15 -6.90 5.94
C HIS A 49 0.04 -7.45 4.51
N GLY A 50 1.28 -7.48 4.00
CA GLY A 50 1.58 -7.84 2.62
C GLY A 50 1.78 -6.61 1.73
N LEU A 51 1.45 -6.74 0.45
CA LEU A 51 1.60 -5.62 -0.49
C LEU A 51 0.56 -4.53 -0.21
N THR A 52 1.05 -3.31 -0.05
CA THR A 52 0.28 -2.14 0.35
C THR A 52 0.51 -1.00 -0.65
N LEU A 53 -0.56 -0.32 -1.04
CA LEU A 53 -0.51 0.94 -1.74
C LEU A 53 -0.40 2.08 -0.72
N HIS A 54 0.73 2.77 -0.70
CA HIS A 54 0.91 4.02 0.02
C HIS A 54 0.54 5.19 -0.88
N ALA A 55 -0.36 6.05 -0.40
CA ALA A 55 -0.66 7.34 -0.99
C ALA A 55 -0.08 8.43 -0.08
N TYR A 56 0.96 9.12 -0.56
CA TYR A 56 1.59 10.23 0.14
C TYR A 56 0.94 11.53 -0.29
N ALA A 57 0.14 12.11 0.59
CA ALA A 57 -0.55 13.36 0.34
C ALA A 57 0.34 14.54 0.70
N ASP A 58 0.29 15.60 -0.12
CA ASP A 58 1.07 16.82 0.10
C ASP A 58 0.46 17.74 1.17
N SER A 59 -0.88 17.71 1.31
CA SER A 59 -1.59 18.53 2.27
C SER A 59 -2.49 17.70 3.20
N PRO A 60 -2.80 18.19 4.41
CA PRO A 60 -3.73 17.52 5.32
C PRO A 60 -5.17 17.48 4.78
N LYS A 61 -5.52 18.45 3.90
CA LYS A 61 -6.82 18.47 3.20
C LYS A 61 -6.88 17.33 2.20
N ASP A 62 -5.85 17.16 1.38
CA ASP A 62 -5.78 16.09 0.38
C ASP A 62 -5.70 14.72 1.06
N ALA A 63 -4.97 14.58 2.16
CA ALA A 63 -4.95 13.36 2.95
C ALA A 63 -6.34 12.99 3.47
N THR A 64 -7.13 13.98 3.91
CA THR A 64 -8.51 13.75 4.36
C THR A 64 -9.42 13.34 3.21
N LEU A 65 -9.28 13.96 2.04
CA LEU A 65 -10.03 13.60 0.83
C LEU A 65 -9.66 12.18 0.38
N LEU A 66 -8.38 11.87 0.25
CA LEU A 66 -7.87 10.55 -0.15
C LEU A 66 -8.33 9.45 0.80
N ARG A 67 -8.38 9.69 2.12
CA ARG A 67 -8.92 8.71 3.10
C ARG A 67 -10.40 8.42 2.90
N ARG A 68 -11.17 9.37 2.35
CA ARG A 68 -12.60 9.18 2.05
C ARG A 68 -12.80 8.50 0.69
N MET A 69 -11.90 8.74 -0.26
CA MET A 69 -11.99 8.20 -1.62
C MET A 69 -11.40 6.80 -1.76
N ILE A 70 -10.25 6.54 -1.13
CA ILE A 70 -9.51 5.29 -1.27
C ILE A 70 -10.10 4.26 -0.30
N PRO A 71 -10.63 3.12 -0.79
CA PRO A 71 -11.10 2.06 0.09
C PRO A 71 -9.92 1.35 0.75
N LEU A 72 -10.11 0.87 2.00
CA LEU A 72 -9.08 0.18 2.79
C LEU A 72 -8.37 -0.97 2.06
N TRP A 73 -9.08 -1.60 1.14
CA TRP A 73 -8.57 -2.63 0.24
C TRP A 73 -8.88 -2.23 -1.20
N TRP A 74 -7.84 -2.14 -2.03
CA TRP A 74 -7.97 -1.78 -3.43
C TRP A 74 -7.10 -2.65 -4.32
N ASN A 75 -7.68 -3.24 -5.36
CA ASN A 75 -6.99 -4.10 -6.32
C ASN A 75 -6.16 -5.25 -5.67
N GLY A 76 -6.66 -5.78 -4.55
CA GLY A 76 -5.97 -6.82 -3.76
C GLY A 76 -4.81 -6.33 -2.89
N LEU A 77 -4.64 -5.01 -2.78
CA LEU A 77 -3.64 -4.37 -1.93
C LEU A 77 -4.32 -3.72 -0.72
N PHE A 78 -3.64 -3.74 0.42
CA PHE A 78 -4.02 -2.87 1.52
C PHE A 78 -3.69 -1.42 1.15
N THR A 79 -4.47 -0.44 1.58
CA THR A 79 -4.19 0.97 1.25
C THR A 79 -3.85 1.76 2.51
N MET A 80 -2.85 2.64 2.40
CA MET A 80 -2.45 3.52 3.49
C MET A 80 -2.26 4.93 2.98
N VAL A 81 -3.00 5.88 3.56
CA VAL A 81 -2.87 7.30 3.25
C VAL A 81 -1.98 7.96 4.31
N ILE A 82 -0.83 8.44 3.86
CA ILE A 82 0.21 9.01 4.70
C ILE A 82 0.31 10.50 4.39
N TYR A 83 0.28 11.31 5.44
CA TYR A 83 0.64 12.71 5.38
C TYR A 83 1.79 12.90 6.35
N ILE A 84 2.92 13.36 5.84
CA ILE A 84 4.08 13.69 6.65
C ILE A 84 4.07 15.21 6.74
N ASN A 85 3.68 15.73 7.90
CA ASN A 85 4.00 17.12 8.24
C ASN A 85 5.45 17.12 8.67
N THR A 86 6.39 17.22 7.73
CA THR A 86 7.73 17.64 8.11
C THR A 86 7.57 19.10 8.54
N PRO A 87 7.74 19.44 9.82
CA PRO A 87 8.01 20.84 10.12
C PRO A 87 9.24 21.19 9.28
N ASP A 88 9.11 22.16 8.40
CA ASP A 88 10.27 22.73 7.73
C ASP A 88 11.28 23.03 8.84
N GLU A 89 12.50 22.50 8.73
CA GLU A 89 13.62 22.90 9.56
C GLU A 89 13.91 24.38 9.26
N GLU A 90 13.12 25.28 9.84
CA GLU A 90 13.39 26.70 9.91
C GLU A 90 13.38 27.10 11.39
N GLU A 91 14.55 26.95 12.03
CA GLU A 91 15.28 28.03 12.74
C GLU A 91 16.71 27.59 13.10
#